data_AF-A0A940KKJ5-F1
#
_entry.id   AF-A0A940KKJ5-F1
#
_cell.length_a   1.000
_cell.length_b   1.000
_cell.length_c   1.000
_cell.angle_alpha   90.00
_cell.angle_beta   90.00
_cell.angle_gamma   90.00
#
_symmetry.space_group_name_H-M   'P 1'
#
loop_
_entity.id
_entity.type
_entity.pdbx_description
1 polymer ?
#
loop_
_entity_poly.entity_id
_entity_poly.type
_entity_poly.pdbx_seq_one_letter_code
_entity_poly.pdbx_strand_id
1 'polypeptide(L)'
;MKNIFRFAIPVLMIMSLGSCKKFLDVNDNPNSPISETLPLRAKLPAALVSSVNQETLQLNQIGALWGGYWGTTNEGISMFVDLKSYNGPAIRHQRDGIPVWENTFNTLLYYQLMKEEALNGGSFFYSGISKIMQGWHFL
;
A
#
# COMPACT_ATOMS: atom_id res chain seq x y z
N MET A 1 -27.36 56.83 -16.21
CA MET A 1 -27.13 55.41 -16.62
C MET A 1 -25.68 55.09 -17.01
N LYS A 2 -24.90 56.02 -17.60
CA LYS A 2 -23.50 55.79 -18.00
C LYS A 2 -22.52 55.43 -16.87
N ASN A 3 -22.80 55.84 -15.63
CA ASN A 3 -21.89 55.63 -14.49
C ASN A 3 -22.02 54.23 -13.86
N ILE A 4 -23.17 53.55 -14.02
CA ILE A 4 -23.38 52.18 -13.51
C ILE A 4 -22.58 51.18 -14.35
N PHE A 5 -22.52 51.37 -15.68
CA PHE A 5 -21.71 50.55 -16.57
C PHE A 5 -20.20 50.65 -16.30
N ARG A 6 -19.71 51.78 -15.76
CA ARG A 6 -18.29 51.95 -15.41
C ARG A 6 -17.84 51.07 -14.25
N PHE A 7 -18.74 50.76 -13.31
CA PHE A 7 -18.44 49.87 -12.18
C PHE A 7 -18.83 48.41 -12.43
N ALA A 8 -19.77 48.14 -13.34
CA ALA A 8 -20.20 46.78 -13.66
C ALA A 8 -19.12 45.94 -14.37
N ILE A 9 -18.36 46.55 -15.29
CA ILE A 9 -17.31 45.88 -16.07
C ILE A 9 -16.16 45.34 -15.21
N PRO A 10 -15.54 46.12 -14.31
CA PRO A 10 -14.45 45.61 -13.47
C PRO A 10 -14.91 44.53 -12.48
N VAL A 11 -16.14 44.62 -11.97
CA VAL A 11 -16.71 43.60 -11.08
C VAL A 11 -16.90 42.26 -11.81
N LEU A 12 -17.42 42.30 -13.04
CA LEU A 12 -17.59 41.10 -13.87
C LEU A 12 -16.24 40.44 -14.22
N MET A 13 -15.20 41.25 -14.42
CA MET A 13 -13.83 40.78 -14.72
C MET A 13 -13.14 40.18 -13.48
N ILE A 14 -13.46 40.64 -12.28
CA ILE A 14 -12.96 40.04 -11.02
C ILE A 14 -13.69 38.70 -10.76
N MET A 15 -14.99 38.61 -11.06
CA MET A 15 -15.75 37.35 -10.89
C MET A 15 -15.32 36.25 -11.87
N SER A 16 -14.84 36.60 -13.08
CA SER A 16 -14.35 35.60 -14.04
C SER A 16 -13.00 34.96 -13.65
N LEU A 17 -12.22 35.60 -12.79
CA LEU A 17 -10.95 35.04 -12.27
C LEU A 17 -11.14 34.01 -11.15
N GLY A 18 -12.32 33.95 -10.51
CA GLY A 18 -12.60 33.03 -9.41
C GLY A 18 -13.08 31.62 -9.81
N SER A 19 -13.48 31.42 -11.06
CA SER A 19 -14.29 30.24 -11.44
C SER A 19 -13.51 29.02 -11.98
N CYS A 20 -12.18 29.07 -12.09
CA CYS A 20 -11.42 28.04 -12.82
C CYS A 20 -10.45 27.18 -11.99
N LYS A 21 -10.41 27.32 -10.65
CA LYS A 21 -9.52 26.47 -9.83
C LYS A 21 -9.81 24.97 -9.97
N LYS A 22 -11.10 24.58 -10.02
CA LYS A 22 -11.52 23.18 -10.10
C LYS A 22 -11.31 22.54 -11.48
N PHE A 23 -11.25 23.33 -12.56
CA PHE A 23 -11.03 22.80 -13.92
C PHE A 23 -9.58 22.37 -14.16
N LEU A 24 -8.61 23.02 -13.50
CA LEU A 24 -7.19 22.68 -13.59
C LEU A 24 -6.74 21.67 -12.54
N ASP A 25 -7.62 21.27 -11.62
CA ASP A 25 -7.35 20.28 -10.57
C ASP A 25 -7.58 18.85 -11.11
N VAL A 26 -6.76 18.48 -12.10
CA VAL A 26 -6.81 17.17 -12.79
C VAL A 26 -5.95 16.10 -12.09
N ASN A 27 -5.34 16.44 -10.95
CA ASN A 27 -4.42 15.55 -10.24
C ASN A 27 -5.16 14.58 -9.30
N ASP A 28 -6.45 14.79 -9.05
CA ASP A 28 -7.30 13.81 -8.40
C ASP A 28 -7.64 12.71 -9.41
N ASN A 29 -7.02 11.54 -9.23
CA ASN A 29 -7.30 10.37 -10.05
C ASN A 29 -8.65 9.75 -9.61
N PRO A 30 -9.74 9.88 -10.41
CA PRO A 30 -11.05 9.36 -10.02
C PRO A 30 -11.11 7.83 -10.01
N ASN A 31 -10.11 7.16 -10.60
CA ASN A 31 -10.00 5.71 -10.67
C ASN A 31 -9.10 5.13 -9.57
N SER A 32 -8.48 5.97 -8.73
CA SER A 32 -7.64 5.51 -7.64
C SER A 32 -8.49 5.40 -6.37
N PRO A 33 -8.77 4.19 -5.85
CA PRO A 33 -9.31 4.07 -4.51
C PRO A 33 -8.27 4.60 -3.53
N ILE A 34 -8.49 5.82 -3.02
CA ILE A 34 -7.69 6.41 -1.95
C ILE A 34 -8.10 5.81 -0.61
N SER A 35 -7.21 5.91 0.38
CA SER A 35 -7.48 5.37 1.74
C SER A 35 -8.81 5.87 2.30
N GLU A 36 -9.21 7.11 1.98
CA GLU A 36 -10.44 7.73 2.46
C GLU A 36 -11.72 7.15 1.84
N THR A 37 -11.66 6.60 0.63
CA THR A 37 -12.84 6.08 -0.09
C THR A 37 -13.03 4.58 0.07
N LEU A 38 -12.01 3.86 0.52
CA LEU A 38 -12.05 2.41 0.67
C LEU A 38 -12.54 2.01 2.09
N PRO A 39 -13.68 1.31 2.23
CA PRO A 39 -14.19 0.93 3.55
C PRO A 39 -13.35 -0.17 4.21
N LEU A 40 -13.35 -0.24 5.54
CA LEU A 40 -12.67 -1.28 6.34
C LEU A 40 -12.93 -2.71 5.85
N ARG A 41 -14.17 -3.01 5.41
CA ARG A 41 -14.55 -4.33 4.86
C ARG A 41 -13.77 -4.74 3.61
N ALA A 42 -13.25 -3.78 2.85
CA ALA A 42 -12.42 -4.00 1.67
C ALA A 42 -10.92 -3.91 2.00
N LYS A 43 -10.54 -3.07 2.98
CA LYS A 43 -9.15 -2.96 3.46
C LYS A 43 -8.65 -4.25 4.12
N LEU A 44 -9.49 -4.90 4.94
CA LEU A 44 -9.10 -6.12 5.64
C LEU A 44 -8.65 -7.27 4.71
N PRO A 45 -9.45 -7.69 3.72
CA PRO A 45 -9.01 -8.76 2.81
C PRO A 45 -7.76 -8.35 2.02
N ALA A 46 -7.62 -7.08 1.63
CA ALA A 46 -6.40 -6.61 0.95
C ALA A 46 -5.15 -6.73 1.84
N ALA A 47 -5.23 -6.33 3.10
CA ALA A 47 -4.12 -6.47 4.05
C ALA A 47 -3.79 -7.95 4.34
N LEU A 48 -4.80 -8.82 4.41
CA LEU A 48 -4.59 -10.26 4.57
C LEU A 48 -3.92 -10.88 3.34
N VAL A 49 -4.27 -10.46 2.12
CA VAL A 49 -3.57 -10.90 0.90
C VAL A 49 -2.10 -10.48 0.93
N SER A 50 -1.80 -9.25 1.38
CA SER A 50 -0.41 -8.81 1.58
C SER A 50 0.33 -9.73 2.55
N SER A 51 -0.32 -10.12 3.65
CA SER A 51 0.25 -11.07 4.62
C SER A 51 0.50 -12.44 4.01
N VAL A 52 -0.47 -13.00 3.29
CA VAL A 52 -0.33 -14.32 2.65
C VAL A 52 0.83 -14.32 1.66
N ASN A 53 0.95 -13.27 0.83
CA ASN A 53 2.06 -13.16 -0.12
C ASN A 53 3.42 -13.08 0.58
N GLN A 54 3.50 -12.40 1.73
CA GLN A 54 4.72 -12.33 2.52
C GLN A 54 5.10 -13.71 3.10
N GLU A 55 4.15 -14.35 3.77
CA GLU A 55 4.38 -15.59 4.52
C GLU A 55 4.60 -16.79 3.59
N THR A 56 3.66 -17.00 2.67
CA THR A 56 3.56 -18.25 1.91
C THR A 56 4.43 -18.27 0.67
N LEU A 57 4.83 -17.11 0.17
CA LEU A 57 5.73 -17.00 -0.97
C LEU A 57 7.14 -16.66 -0.50
N GLN A 58 7.34 -15.47 0.08
CA GLN A 58 8.68 -14.95 0.33
C GLN A 58 9.39 -15.67 1.47
N LEU A 59 8.81 -15.65 2.67
CA LEU A 59 9.40 -16.28 3.85
C LEU A 59 9.45 -17.80 3.70
N ASN A 60 8.36 -18.40 3.22
CA ASN A 60 8.32 -19.83 2.94
C ASN A 60 9.37 -20.26 1.91
N GLN A 61 9.62 -19.50 0.83
CA GLN A 61 10.68 -19.86 -0.12
C GLN A 61 12.06 -19.90 0.54
N ILE A 62 12.39 -18.88 1.34
CA ILE A 62 13.67 -18.82 2.06
C ILE A 62 13.76 -19.96 3.07
N GLY A 63 12.74 -20.09 3.93
CA GLY A 63 12.69 -21.07 5.01
C GLY A 63 12.64 -22.51 4.51
N ALA A 64 11.91 -22.79 3.44
CA ALA A 64 11.82 -24.15 2.89
C ALA A 64 13.12 -24.59 2.24
N LEU A 65 13.82 -23.69 1.51
CA LEU A 65 15.11 -24.02 0.90
C LEU A 65 16.20 -24.19 1.96
N TRP A 66 16.33 -23.26 2.90
CA TRP A 66 17.36 -23.33 3.95
C TRP A 66 17.06 -24.35 5.04
N GLY A 67 15.78 -24.63 5.30
CA GLY A 67 15.33 -25.70 6.18
C GLY A 67 15.42 -27.10 5.55
N GLY A 68 15.81 -27.21 4.27
CA GLY A 68 15.96 -28.49 3.57
C GLY A 68 14.64 -29.17 3.20
N TYR A 69 13.50 -28.48 3.32
CA TYR A 69 12.20 -28.97 2.86
C TYR A 69 12.08 -28.95 1.35
N TRP A 70 12.70 -27.96 0.69
CA TRP A 70 12.74 -27.81 -0.76
C TRP A 70 14.15 -28.03 -1.30
N GLY A 71 14.22 -28.60 -2.49
CA GLY A 71 15.44 -28.72 -3.28
C GLY A 71 15.14 -28.46 -4.75
N THR A 72 16.18 -28.19 -5.53
CA THR A 72 16.05 -28.06 -6.98
C THR A 72 16.21 -29.41 -7.65
N THR A 73 15.39 -29.72 -8.66
CA THR A 73 15.63 -30.86 -9.53
C THR A 73 16.84 -30.60 -10.44
N ASN A 74 17.28 -31.61 -11.20
CA ASN A 74 18.37 -31.45 -12.17
C ASN A 74 18.04 -30.37 -13.22
N GLU A 75 16.78 -30.28 -13.63
CA GLU A 75 16.30 -29.28 -14.59
C GLU A 75 16.26 -27.87 -13.97
N GLY A 76 16.05 -27.77 -12.66
CA GLY A 76 15.97 -26.51 -11.91
C GLY A 76 17.27 -26.08 -11.23
N ILE A 77 18.42 -26.66 -11.59
CA ILE A 77 19.69 -26.44 -10.86
C ILE A 77 20.16 -24.97 -10.89
N SER A 78 19.72 -24.18 -11.86
CA SER A 78 19.99 -22.74 -11.96
C SER A 78 18.99 -21.86 -11.20
N MET A 79 17.97 -22.42 -10.55
CA MET A 79 17.03 -21.66 -9.73
C MET A 79 17.61 -21.37 -8.34
N PHE A 80 17.21 -20.23 -7.77
CA PHE A 80 17.55 -19.81 -6.39
C PHE A 80 19.07 -19.74 -6.12
N VAL A 81 19.88 -19.38 -7.12
CA VAL A 81 21.36 -19.34 -7.01
C VAL A 81 21.79 -18.43 -5.86
N ASP A 82 21.16 -17.28 -5.69
CA ASP A 82 21.50 -16.35 -4.61
C ASP A 82 21.21 -16.95 -3.23
N LEU A 83 20.12 -17.69 -3.06
CA LEU A 83 19.81 -18.36 -1.79
C LEU A 83 20.76 -19.54 -1.52
N LYS A 84 21.13 -20.31 -2.56
CA LYS A 84 22.07 -21.44 -2.44
C LYS A 84 23.51 -21.01 -2.18
N SER A 85 23.90 -19.85 -2.70
CA SER A 85 25.23 -19.26 -2.51
C SER A 85 25.30 -18.29 -1.32
N TYR A 86 24.20 -18.09 -0.60
CA TYR A 86 24.09 -17.16 0.53
C TYR A 86 24.49 -15.71 0.17
N ASN A 87 24.15 -15.27 -1.05
CA ASN A 87 24.44 -13.93 -1.54
C ASN A 87 23.47 -12.91 -0.92
N GLY A 88 23.72 -12.54 0.34
CA GLY A 88 22.89 -11.62 1.12
C GLY A 88 22.48 -10.34 0.36
N PRO A 89 23.41 -9.59 -0.26
CA PRO A 89 23.08 -8.40 -1.05
C PRO A 89 22.08 -8.63 -2.19
N ALA A 90 22.21 -9.74 -2.93
CA ALA A 90 21.27 -10.07 -4.00
C ALA A 90 19.92 -10.55 -3.43
N ILE A 91 19.94 -11.37 -2.37
CA ILE A 91 18.72 -11.86 -1.70
C ILE A 91 17.87 -10.68 -1.21
N ARG A 92 18.46 -9.65 -0.61
CA ARG A 92 17.71 -8.49 -0.07
C ARG A 92 17.38 -7.41 -1.10
N HIS A 93 17.74 -7.61 -2.37
CA HIS A 93 17.56 -6.57 -3.39
C HIS A 93 16.07 -6.33 -3.66
N GLN A 94 15.65 -5.07 -3.76
CA GLN A 94 14.21 -4.74 -3.85
C GLN A 94 13.57 -5.10 -5.20
N ARG A 95 14.32 -4.97 -6.29
CA ARG A 95 13.84 -5.33 -7.64
C ARG A 95 13.95 -6.83 -7.94
N ASP A 96 15.15 -7.38 -7.78
CA ASP A 96 15.51 -8.72 -8.26
C ASP A 96 15.60 -9.78 -7.13
N GLY A 97 15.44 -9.37 -5.87
CA GLY A 97 15.55 -10.24 -4.69
C GLY A 97 14.19 -10.51 -4.01
N ILE A 98 14.25 -10.78 -2.72
CA ILE A 98 13.12 -11.06 -1.83
C ILE A 98 13.09 -9.96 -0.74
N PRO A 99 12.39 -8.83 -0.99
CA PRO A 99 12.38 -7.68 -0.09
C PRO A 99 11.45 -7.91 1.11
N VAL A 100 11.81 -8.87 1.96
CA VAL A 100 11.04 -9.25 3.16
C VAL A 100 10.80 -8.05 4.06
N TRP A 101 11.84 -7.24 4.32
CA TRP A 101 11.74 -6.11 5.23
C TRP A 101 10.71 -5.08 4.74
N GLU A 102 10.88 -4.59 3.51
CA GLU A 102 10.02 -3.55 2.95
C GLU A 102 8.56 -4.01 2.87
N ASN A 103 8.32 -5.26 2.47
CA ASN A 103 6.97 -5.81 2.35
C ASN A 103 6.31 -6.07 3.70
N THR A 104 7.06 -6.54 4.71
CA THR A 104 6.55 -6.68 6.07
C THR A 104 6.16 -5.33 6.65
N PHE A 105 6.99 -4.29 6.49
CA PHE A 105 6.65 -2.94 6.99
C PHE A 105 5.49 -2.30 6.23
N ASN A 106 5.35 -2.54 4.92
CA ASN A 106 4.16 -2.11 4.18
C ASN A 106 2.89 -2.81 4.69
N THR A 107 2.98 -4.11 4.97
CA THR A 107 1.86 -4.89 5.52
C THR A 107 1.49 -4.41 6.93
N LEU A 108 2.48 -4.16 7.78
CA LEU A 108 2.29 -3.55 9.11
C LEU A 108 1.62 -2.17 9.02
N LEU A 109 2.02 -1.35 8.06
CA LEU A 109 1.40 -0.04 7.83
C LEU A 109 -0.08 -0.17 7.47
N TYR A 110 -0.47 -1.12 6.61
CA TYR A 110 -1.88 -1.36 6.30
C TYR A 110 -2.70 -1.69 7.56
N TYR A 111 -2.18 -2.55 8.43
CA TYR A 111 -2.85 -2.88 9.68
C TYR A 111 -2.86 -1.71 10.67
N GLN A 112 -1.81 -0.89 10.71
CA GLN A 112 -1.76 0.32 11.54
C GLN A 112 -2.84 1.32 11.13
N LEU A 113 -2.93 1.64 9.84
CA LEU A 113 -3.92 2.58 9.31
C LEU A 113 -5.35 2.08 9.55
N MET A 114 -5.59 0.79 9.29
CA MET A 114 -6.89 0.16 9.60
C MET A 114 -7.23 0.21 11.10
N LYS A 115 -6.24 0.01 11.98
CA LYS A 115 -6.44 0.06 13.44
C LYS A 115 -6.90 1.46 13.86
N GLU A 116 -6.25 2.51 13.35
CA GLU A 116 -6.58 3.90 13.67
C GLU A 116 -7.98 4.27 13.19
N GLU A 117 -8.31 3.97 11.93
CA GLU A 117 -9.64 4.20 11.36
C GLU A 117 -10.73 3.43 12.12
N ALA A 118 -10.47 2.17 12.46
CA ALA A 118 -11.41 1.34 13.21
C ALA A 118 -11.66 1.86 14.62
N LEU A 119 -10.64 2.39 15.31
CA LEU A 119 -10.79 3.00 16.63
C LEU A 119 -11.61 4.29 16.55
N ASN A 120 -11.34 5.14 15.55
CA ASN A 120 -12.07 6.39 15.35
C ASN A 120 -13.54 6.14 14.97
N GLY A 121 -13.81 5.10 14.18
CA GLY A 121 -15.15 4.72 13.74
C GLY A 121 -15.90 3.76 14.67
N GLY A 122 -15.36 3.43 15.86
CA GLY A 122 -15.98 2.49 16.80
C GLY A 122 -16.09 1.03 16.29
N SER A 123 -15.37 0.69 15.22
CA SER A 123 -15.40 -0.62 14.57
C SER A 123 -14.36 -1.57 15.18
N PHE A 124 -14.47 -1.82 16.48
CA PHE A 124 -13.44 -2.50 17.29
C PHE A 124 -13.04 -3.90 16.79
N PHE A 125 -13.93 -4.60 16.07
CA PHE A 125 -13.61 -5.86 15.40
C PHE A 125 -12.38 -5.76 14.49
N TYR A 126 -12.34 -4.74 13.62
CA TYR A 126 -11.21 -4.51 12.73
C TYR A 126 -9.95 -4.10 13.48
N SER A 127 -10.10 -3.27 14.54
CA SER A 127 -8.97 -2.89 15.40
C SER A 127 -8.34 -4.10 16.09
N GLY A 128 -9.15 -5.04 16.57
CA GLY A 128 -8.70 -6.30 17.18
C GLY A 128 -7.90 -7.14 16.20
N ILE A 129 -8.43 -7.37 15.00
CA ILE A 129 -7.72 -8.12 13.94
C ILE A 129 -6.41 -7.44 13.57
N SER A 130 -6.42 -6.12 13.36
CA SER A 130 -5.22 -5.37 13.04
C SER A 130 -4.11 -5.51 14.08
N LYS A 131 -4.46 -5.56 15.38
CA LYS A 131 -3.48 -5.77 16.46
C LYS A 131 -2.90 -7.19 16.46
N ILE A 132 -3.75 -8.20 16.27
CA ILE A 132 -3.30 -9.60 16.16
C ILE A 132 -2.33 -9.74 14.99
N MET A 133 -2.70 -9.21 13.82
CA MET A 133 -1.87 -9.29 12.63
C MET A 133 -0.58 -8.46 12.76
N GLN A 134 -0.62 -7.29 13.41
CA GLN A 134 0.61 -6.57 13.75
C GLN A 134 1.53 -7.42 14.63
N GLY A 135 0.98 -8.07 15.65
CA GLY A 135 1.73 -8.99 16.50
C GLY A 135 2.34 -10.15 15.70
N TRP A 136 1.59 -10.74 14.78
CA TRP A 136 2.07 -11.80 13.88
C TRP A 136 3.28 -11.35 13.06
N HIS A 137 3.20 -10.18 12.41
CA HIS A 137 4.25 -9.66 11.53
C HIS A 137 5.49 -9.11 12.26
N PHE A 138 5.45 -8.97 13.59
CA PHE A 138 6.61 -8.59 14.40
C PHE A 138 7.39 -9.80 14.95
N LEU A 139 6.85 -11.02 14.84
CA LEU A 139 7.53 -12.27 15.22
C LEU A 139 8.52 -12.69 14.14
#